data_AF-A0A812PHX2-F1
#
_entry.id   AF-A0A812PHX2-F1
#
_cell.length_a   1.000
_cell.length_b   1.000
_cell.length_c   1.000
_cell.angle_alpha   90.00
_cell.angle_beta   90.00
_cell.angle_gamma   90.00
#
_symmetry.space_group_name_H-M   'P 1'
#
loop_
_entity.id
_entity.type
_entity.pdbx_description
1 polymer ?
#
loop_
_entity_poly.entity_id
_entity_poly.type
_entity_poly.pdbx_seq_one_letter_code
_entity_poly.pdbx_strand_id
1 'polypeptide(L)'
;EAGYALPGGTLRPGESEKDGLNRKMRRFIFNADPSMVCEWKIGDLLSVWWCPSYDGTSYPYLPPHVTRPKECIKVYQVNLPQRCVFAVPETDKLVAIPFFDLHEDPAAYPELRDIPQLVSRYAISLFEQG
;
A
#
# COMPACT_ATOMS: atom_id res chain seq x y z
N GLU A 1 21.11 1.91 -1.75
CA GLU A 1 20.31 2.72 -0.80
C GLU A 1 18.92 2.11 -0.72
N ALA A 2 18.42 1.82 0.47
CA ALA A 2 17.14 1.14 0.64
C ALA A 2 16.01 2.18 0.48
N GLY A 3 15.30 2.14 -0.65
CA GLY A 3 14.13 2.99 -0.87
C GLY A 3 12.93 2.52 -0.05
N TYR A 4 12.00 3.43 0.22
CA TYR A 4 10.72 3.08 0.85
C TYR A 4 9.81 2.34 -0.13
N ALA A 5 9.07 1.34 0.35
CA ALA A 5 8.08 0.65 -0.45
C ALA A 5 6.83 0.36 0.38
N LEU A 6 5.66 0.42 -0.28
CA LEU A 6 4.43 -0.07 0.34
C LEU A 6 4.42 -1.60 0.36
N PRO A 7 3.93 -2.20 1.44
CA PRO A 7 3.56 -3.61 1.44
C PRO A 7 2.56 -3.94 0.31
N GLY A 8 2.88 -4.93 -0.53
CA GLY A 8 2.02 -5.29 -1.66
C GLY A 8 2.70 -6.26 -2.64
N GLY A 9 2.26 -6.21 -3.90
CA GLY A 9 2.89 -6.93 -5.01
C GLY A 9 1.92 -7.26 -6.14
N THR A 10 2.39 -8.06 -7.10
CA THR A 10 1.64 -8.40 -8.31
C THR A 10 0.52 -9.42 -8.08
N LEU A 11 -0.63 -9.16 -8.70
CA LEU A 11 -1.77 -10.07 -8.75
C LEU A 11 -1.53 -11.24 -9.71
N ARG A 12 -2.21 -12.36 -9.47
CA ARG A 12 -2.30 -13.47 -10.43
C ARG A 12 -3.37 -13.17 -11.48
N PRO A 13 -3.28 -13.74 -12.70
CA PRO A 13 -4.34 -13.60 -13.69
C PRO A 13 -5.70 -14.04 -13.13
N GLY A 14 -6.72 -13.18 -13.25
CA GLY A 14 -8.08 -13.45 -12.76
C GLY A 14 -8.27 -13.31 -11.25
N GLU A 15 -7.23 -12.93 -10.50
CA GLU A 15 -7.33 -12.72 -9.05
C GLU A 15 -8.00 -11.39 -8.73
N SER A 16 -8.90 -11.41 -7.75
CA SER A 16 -9.51 -10.20 -7.18
C SER A 16 -8.45 -9.31 -6.53
N GLU A 17 -8.58 -8.01 -6.72
CA GLU A 17 -7.61 -7.01 -6.23
C GLU A 17 -7.47 -7.06 -4.71
N LYS A 18 -8.60 -7.14 -4.00
CA LYS A 18 -8.63 -7.19 -2.53
C LYS A 18 -8.09 -8.52 -2.00
N ASP A 19 -8.44 -9.63 -2.64
CA ASP A 19 -8.00 -10.97 -2.21
C ASP A 19 -6.51 -11.16 -2.47
N GLY A 20 -6.03 -10.70 -3.62
CA GLY A 20 -4.61 -10.74 -3.96
C GLY A 20 -3.78 -9.81 -3.08
N LEU A 21 -4.27 -8.60 -2.76
CA LEU A 21 -3.61 -7.73 -1.80
C LEU A 21 -3.55 -8.40 -0.42
N ASN A 22 -4.67 -8.93 0.08
CA ASN A 22 -4.71 -9.66 1.34
C ASN A 22 -3.69 -10.81 1.34
N ARG A 23 -3.67 -11.65 0.30
CA ARG A 23 -2.70 -12.74 0.13
C ARG A 23 -1.24 -12.24 0.16
N LYS A 24 -0.92 -11.14 -0.53
CA LYS A 24 0.43 -10.56 -0.52
C LYS A 24 0.82 -10.02 0.86
N MET A 25 -0.14 -9.42 1.54
CA MET A 25 0.04 -8.82 2.85
C MET A 25 0.11 -9.85 3.99
N ARG A 26 -0.42 -11.07 3.82
CA ARG A 26 -0.40 -12.14 4.85
C ARG A 26 1.00 -12.45 5.38
N ARG A 27 2.05 -12.28 4.55
CA ARG A 27 3.44 -12.48 4.99
C ARG A 27 3.88 -11.56 6.12
N PHE A 28 3.18 -10.43 6.30
CA PHE A 28 3.47 -9.43 7.33
C PHE A 28 2.63 -9.60 8.60
N ILE A 29 1.72 -10.58 8.68
CA ILE A 29 1.00 -10.88 9.91
C ILE A 29 1.75 -11.95 10.68
N PHE A 30 2.04 -11.71 11.95
CA PHE A 30 2.38 -12.79 12.86
C PHE A 30 1.11 -13.58 13.21
N ASN A 31 1.05 -14.84 12.79
CA ASN A 31 -0.04 -15.73 13.16
C ASN A 31 0.39 -16.62 14.32
N ALA A 32 -0.06 -16.30 15.53
CA ALA A 32 0.24 -17.08 16.74
C ALA A 32 -0.41 -18.47 16.71
N ASP A 33 -1.56 -18.60 16.04
CA ASP A 33 -2.31 -19.85 15.91
C ASP A 33 -2.45 -20.21 14.41
N PRO A 34 -1.69 -21.20 13.91
CA PRO A 34 -1.76 -21.63 12.51
C PRO A 34 -3.16 -22.05 12.04
N SER A 35 -4.08 -22.38 12.95
CA SER A 35 -5.47 -22.72 12.63
C SER A 35 -6.37 -21.51 12.40
N MET A 36 -5.96 -20.32 12.85
CA MET A 36 -6.69 -19.08 12.63
C MET A 36 -6.33 -18.49 11.27
N VAL A 37 -7.37 -18.16 10.49
CA VAL A 37 -7.22 -17.41 9.25
C VAL A 37 -7.06 -15.93 9.61
N CYS A 38 -5.83 -15.41 9.51
CA CYS A 38 -5.58 -13.98 9.67
C CYS A 38 -5.73 -13.25 8.34
N GLU A 39 -6.64 -12.26 8.30
CA GLU A 39 -6.93 -11.45 7.13
C GLU A 39 -6.83 -9.97 7.44
N TRP A 40 -6.20 -9.23 6.52
CA TRP A 40 -6.21 -7.77 6.56
C TRP A 40 -7.57 -7.24 6.11
N LYS A 41 -8.09 -6.25 6.85
CA LYS A 41 -9.32 -5.55 6.48
C LYS A 41 -9.03 -4.52 5.39
N ILE A 42 -9.13 -4.95 4.13
CA ILE A 42 -8.88 -4.10 2.95
C ILE A 42 -10.07 -3.13 2.74
N GLY A 43 -9.80 -1.84 2.94
CA GLY A 43 -10.75 -0.73 2.83
C GLY A 43 -10.90 -0.20 1.41
N ASP A 44 -10.90 1.12 1.30
CA ASP A 44 -11.13 1.85 0.05
C ASP A 44 -9.92 1.81 -0.89
N LEU A 45 -10.20 1.92 -2.19
CA LEU A 45 -9.20 2.26 -3.20
C LEU A 45 -8.87 3.75 -3.08
N LEU A 46 -7.61 4.07 -2.81
CA LEU A 46 -7.13 5.44 -2.62
C LEU A 46 -6.66 6.06 -3.94
N SER A 47 -5.92 5.31 -4.76
CA SER A 47 -5.41 5.80 -6.04
C SER A 47 -5.13 4.68 -7.04
N VAL A 48 -5.09 5.06 -8.32
CA VAL A 48 -4.71 4.20 -9.43
C VAL A 48 -3.62 4.91 -10.23
N TRP A 49 -2.52 4.22 -10.48
CA TRP A 49 -1.39 4.72 -11.23
C TRP A 49 -1.14 3.83 -12.45
N TRP A 50 -0.78 4.44 -13.56
CA TRP A 50 -0.58 3.76 -14.83
C TRP A 50 0.85 3.96 -15.32
N CYS A 51 1.53 2.85 -15.60
CA CYS A 51 2.84 2.86 -16.24
C CYS A 51 2.66 2.60 -17.74
N PRO A 52 2.82 3.61 -18.62
CA PRO A 52 2.61 3.44 -20.05
C PRO A 52 3.74 2.64 -20.74
N SER A 53 4.93 2.64 -20.16
CA SER A 53 6.19 2.08 -20.66
C SER A 53 6.94 1.32 -19.55
N TYR A 54 8.13 0.78 -19.85
CA TYR A 54 9.00 0.07 -18.91
C TYR A 54 10.11 0.96 -18.31
N ASP A 55 9.99 2.28 -18.43
CA ASP A 55 11.00 3.24 -17.94
C ASP A 55 10.84 3.60 -16.46
N GLY A 56 9.82 3.06 -15.80
CA GLY A 56 9.53 3.31 -14.38
C GLY A 56 8.65 4.54 -14.12
N THR A 57 8.22 5.26 -15.16
CA THR A 57 7.34 6.41 -15.00
C THR A 57 5.89 5.98 -14.83
N SER A 58 5.22 6.51 -13.82
CA SER A 58 3.79 6.28 -13.54
C SER A 58 3.02 7.60 -13.54
N TYR A 59 1.72 7.52 -13.83
CA TYR A 59 0.82 8.68 -13.85
C TYR A 59 -0.47 8.36 -13.09
N PRO A 60 -1.06 9.31 -12.33
CA PRO A 60 -2.32 9.11 -11.62
C PRO A 60 -3.55 9.18 -12.55
N TYR A 61 -3.33 9.01 -13.85
CA TYR A 61 -4.32 8.95 -14.92
C TYR A 61 -3.75 8.09 -16.06
N LEU A 62 -4.62 7.55 -16.92
CA LEU A 62 -4.16 6.90 -18.15
C LEU A 62 -3.81 7.98 -19.19
N PRO A 63 -2.54 8.12 -19.62
CA PRO A 63 -2.18 9.18 -20.54
C PRO A 63 -2.89 9.07 -21.90
N PRO A 64 -3.14 10.20 -22.60
CA PRO A 64 -3.77 10.20 -23.91
C PRO A 64 -3.04 9.28 -24.91
N HIS A 65 -3.81 8.60 -25.77
CA HIS A 65 -3.31 7.68 -26.81
C HIS A 65 -2.60 6.41 -26.30
N VAL A 66 -2.48 6.21 -24.99
CA VAL A 66 -1.98 4.94 -24.42
C VAL A 66 -3.11 3.92 -24.38
N THR A 67 -3.11 2.99 -25.33
CA THR A 67 -4.11 1.91 -25.41
C THR A 67 -3.68 0.62 -24.72
N ARG A 68 -2.38 0.47 -24.41
CA ARG A 68 -1.78 -0.76 -23.86
C ARG A 68 -0.74 -0.44 -22.78
N PRO A 69 -1.18 0.07 -21.60
CA PRO A 69 -0.28 0.30 -20.47
C PRO A 69 0.40 -1.00 -20.04
N LYS A 70 1.61 -0.88 -19.48
CA LYS A 70 2.42 -2.03 -19.05
C LYS A 70 2.11 -2.46 -17.63
N GLU A 71 1.69 -1.53 -16.79
CA GLU A 71 1.32 -1.78 -15.41
C GLU A 71 0.20 -0.84 -14.95
N CYS A 72 -0.62 -1.34 -14.03
CA CYS A 72 -1.65 -0.60 -13.31
C CYS A 72 -1.46 -0.88 -11.82
N ILE A 73 -1.04 0.13 -11.07
CA ILE A 73 -0.77 0.05 -9.64
C ILE A 73 -1.99 0.60 -8.91
N LYS A 74 -2.54 -0.18 -7.97
CA LYS A 74 -3.70 0.22 -7.18
C LYS A 74 -3.34 0.25 -5.71
N VAL A 75 -3.56 1.40 -5.06
CA VAL A 75 -3.24 1.61 -3.65
C VAL A 75 -4.53 1.56 -2.84
N TYR A 76 -4.59 0.72 -1.82
CA TYR A 76 -5.75 0.57 -0.94
C TYR A 76 -5.42 0.95 0.49
N GLN A 77 -6.42 1.47 1.20
CA GLN A 77 -6.39 1.59 2.65
C GLN A 77 -6.48 0.20 3.29
N VAL A 78 -5.67 -0.06 4.32
CA VAL A 78 -5.81 -1.24 5.18
C VAL A 78 -6.14 -0.79 6.59
N ASN A 79 -7.26 -1.26 7.12
CA ASN A 79 -7.68 -0.97 8.49
C ASN A 79 -7.01 -1.96 9.44
N LEU A 80 -6.15 -1.43 10.32
CA LEU A 80 -5.51 -2.24 11.36
C LEU A 80 -6.50 -2.48 12.52
N PRO A 81 -6.47 -3.67 13.14
CA PRO A 81 -7.16 -3.87 14.42
C PRO A 81 -6.48 -3.06 15.53
N GLN A 82 -7.13 -2.96 16.70
CA GLN A 82 -6.56 -2.24 17.85
C GLN A 82 -5.18 -2.75 18.28
N ARG A 83 -4.93 -4.05 18.11
CA ARG A 83 -3.63 -4.70 18.37
C ARG A 83 -3.34 -5.71 17.27
N CYS A 84 -2.16 -5.64 16.69
CA CYS A 84 -1.61 -6.65 15.78
C CYS A 84 -0.10 -6.75 15.95
N VAL A 85 0.45 -7.92 15.63
CA VAL A 85 1.89 -8.16 15.59
C VAL A 85 2.30 -8.33 14.14
N PHE A 86 3.27 -7.53 13.68
CA PHE A 86 3.82 -7.64 12.34
C PHE A 86 4.99 -8.62 12.32
N ALA A 87 4.97 -9.56 11.39
CA ALA A 87 6.13 -10.40 11.08
C ALA A 87 6.91 -9.75 9.93
N VAL A 88 7.94 -8.97 10.26
CA VAL A 88 8.76 -8.26 9.26
C VAL A 88 9.99 -9.12 8.94
N PRO A 89 10.28 -9.40 7.64
CA PRO A 89 11.51 -10.10 7.26
C PRO A 89 12.76 -9.37 7.75
N GLU A 90 13.83 -10.10 8.08
CA GLU A 90 15.09 -9.52 8.60
C GLU A 90 15.76 -8.53 7.63
N THR A 91 15.47 -8.63 6.33
CA THR A 91 15.99 -7.72 5.30
C THR A 91 15.29 -6.36 5.29
N ASP A 92 14.12 -6.27 5.92
CA ASP A 92 13.23 -5.13 5.82
C ASP A 92 13.07 -4.47 7.19
N LYS A 93 12.81 -3.16 7.18
CA LYS A 93 12.45 -2.41 8.39
C LYS A 93 11.07 -1.79 8.20
N LEU A 94 10.15 -2.11 9.11
CA LEU A 94 8.86 -1.42 9.16
C LEU A 94 9.05 -0.08 9.89
N VAL A 95 8.65 1.00 9.24
CA VAL A 95 8.79 2.36 9.76
C VAL A 95 7.43 3.06 9.74
N ALA A 96 7.15 3.84 10.78
CA ALA A 96 6.02 4.75 10.81
C ALA A 96 6.52 6.12 10.35
N ILE A 97 5.99 6.61 9.22
CA ILE A 97 6.36 7.91 8.65
C ILE A 97 5.19 8.87 8.85
N PRO A 98 5.38 10.02 9.52
CA PRO A 98 4.33 11.01 9.64
C PRO A 98 4.06 11.68 8.28
N PHE A 99 2.84 12.15 8.06
CA PHE A 99 2.44 12.68 6.76
C PHE A 99 3.23 13.91 6.31
N PHE A 100 3.73 14.74 7.23
CA PHE A 100 4.55 15.90 6.87
C PHE A 100 5.92 15.49 6.30
N ASP A 101 6.59 14.49 6.92
CA ASP A 101 7.86 13.97 6.41
C ASP A 101 7.66 13.37 5.01
N LEU A 102 6.56 12.64 4.80
CA LEU A 102 6.26 12.01 3.51
C LEU A 102 5.92 13.03 2.40
N HIS A 103 5.24 14.13 2.75
CA HIS A 103 4.86 15.16 1.79
C HIS A 103 6.07 15.96 1.28
N GLU A 104 7.06 16.17 2.17
CA GLU A 104 8.27 16.94 1.91
C GLU A 104 9.44 16.09 1.39
N ASP A 105 9.37 14.76 1.46
CA ASP A 105 10.46 13.85 1.03
C ASP A 105 10.63 13.84 -0.50
N PRO A 106 11.73 14.39 -1.05
CA PRO A 106 11.99 14.39 -2.48
C PRO A 106 12.44 13.01 -3.00
N ALA A 107 12.84 12.09 -2.13
CA ALA A 107 13.25 10.73 -2.47
C ALA A 107 12.10 9.72 -2.38
N ALA A 108 10.94 10.12 -1.87
CA ALA A 108 9.75 9.28 -1.87
C ALA A 108 9.20 9.10 -3.29
N TYR A 109 8.75 7.89 -3.61
CA TYR A 109 8.05 7.61 -4.87
C TYR A 109 6.80 8.49 -4.97
N PRO A 110 6.41 8.96 -6.18
CA PRO A 110 5.23 9.81 -6.36
C PRO A 110 3.96 9.23 -5.72
N GLU A 111 3.76 7.92 -5.82
CA GLU A 111 2.63 7.19 -5.23
C GLU A 111 2.58 7.30 -3.70
N LEU A 112 3.74 7.42 -3.07
CA LEU A 112 3.90 7.60 -1.62
C LEU A 112 3.69 9.05 -1.21
N ARG A 113 4.28 9.99 -1.93
CA ARG A 113 4.23 11.43 -1.63
C ARG A 113 2.81 12.00 -1.65
N ASP A 114 1.94 11.41 -2.46
CA ASP A 114 0.54 11.84 -2.57
C ASP A 114 -0.37 11.26 -1.47
N ILE A 115 0.10 10.28 -0.68
CA ILE A 115 -0.71 9.65 0.40
C ILE A 115 -1.35 10.68 1.34
N PRO A 116 -0.63 11.69 1.87
CA PRO A 116 -1.24 12.72 2.73
C PRO A 116 -2.45 13.41 2.08
N GLN A 117 -2.35 13.73 0.79
CA GLN A 117 -3.44 14.35 0.03
C GLN A 117 -4.59 13.36 -0.16
N LEU A 118 -4.29 12.10 -0.54
CA LEU A 118 -5.28 11.05 -0.79
C LEU A 118 -6.10 10.70 0.46
N VAL A 119 -5.47 10.72 1.63
CA VAL A 119 -6.15 10.39 2.89
C VAL A 119 -6.78 11.58 3.60
N SER A 120 -6.58 12.81 3.11
CA SER A 120 -7.15 14.04 3.71
C SER A 120 -8.68 14.05 3.82
N ARG A 121 -9.36 13.22 3.03
CA ARG A 121 -10.82 13.00 3.06
C ARG A 121 -11.31 12.21 4.27
N TYR A 122 -10.43 11.53 5.02
CA TYR A 122 -10.81 10.71 6.16
C TYR A 122 -10.72 11.51 7.46
N ALA A 123 -11.74 11.37 8.30
CA ALA A 123 -11.71 11.85 9.69
C ALA A 123 -10.92 10.85 10.55
N ILE A 124 -9.65 11.14 10.83
CA ILE A 124 -8.80 10.30 11.67
C ILE A 124 -9.11 10.60 13.14
N SER A 125 -9.64 9.60 13.85
CA SER A 125 -9.89 9.69 15.29
C SER A 125 -8.72 9.11 16.06
N LEU A 126 -8.12 9.91 16.95
CA LEU A 126 -7.11 9.46 17.89
C LEU A 126 -7.79 9.04 19.18
N PHE A 127 -7.62 7.77 19.57
CA PHE A 127 -8.08 7.27 20.86
C PHE A 127 -6.87 7.22 21.80
N GLU A 128 -6.95 7.90 22.94
CA GLU A 128 -5.97 7.70 24.01
C GLU A 128 -6.19 6.32 24.64
N GLN A 129 -5.11 5.53 24.76
CA GLN A 129 -5.14 4.33 25.58
C GLN A 129 -4.98 4.74 27.04
N GLY A 130 -6.06 4.64 27.82
CA GLY A 130 -6.02 4.74 29.28
C GLY A 130 -5.41 3.50 29.94
#